data_AF-A0A7R9M3D3-F1
#
_entry.id   AF-A0A7R9M3D3-F1
#
_cell.length_a   1.000
_cell.length_b   1.000
_cell.length_c   1.000
_cell.angle_alpha   90.00
_cell.angle_beta   90.00
_cell.angle_gamma   90.00
#
_symmetry.space_group_name_H-M   'P 1'
#
loop_
_entity.id
_entity.type
_entity.pdbx_description
1 polymer ?
#
loop_
_entity_poly.entity_id
_entity_poly.type
_entity_poly.pdbx_seq_one_letter_code
_entity_poly.pdbx_strand_id
1 'polypeptide(L)'
;WTDSLLGAIPCVRQDSVFELISICYEYAIWLTKHCAQLAAKPDIDMEAAKECHKCLRKAAGVLTAIQNEWCERLLERSFVAGADLDPRVITAYILQCQAEAQEVTIARAIELKHNPTLVS
;
A
#
# COMPACT_ATOMS: atom_id res chain seq x y z
N TRP A 1 11.20 -11.92 -8.71
CA TRP A 1 10.60 -10.61 -8.36
C TRP A 1 11.70 -9.68 -7.90
N THR A 2 11.75 -8.47 -8.43
CA THR A 2 12.60 -7.40 -7.88
C THR A 2 11.89 -6.75 -6.71
N ASP A 3 12.64 -6.06 -5.86
CA ASP A 3 12.10 -5.31 -4.73
C ASP A 3 12.04 -3.81 -5.03
N SER A 4 11.09 -3.11 -4.42
CA SER A 4 10.88 -1.66 -4.61
C SER A 4 12.10 -0.80 -4.26
N LEU A 5 12.98 -1.26 -3.36
CA LEU A 5 14.14 -0.52 -2.86
C LEU A 5 15.50 -1.09 -3.28
N LEU A 6 15.56 -2.28 -3.88
CA LEU A 6 16.83 -2.98 -4.18
C LEU A 6 17.22 -2.97 -5.66
N GLY A 7 16.56 -2.10 -6.45
CA GLY A 7 16.87 -1.92 -7.87
C GLY A 7 16.48 -3.13 -8.71
N ALA A 8 17.34 -3.51 -9.66
CA ALA A 8 17.00 -4.50 -10.69
C ALA A 8 17.46 -5.93 -10.36
N ILE A 9 17.99 -6.19 -9.17
CA ILE A 9 18.44 -7.53 -8.77
C ILE A 9 17.22 -8.35 -8.34
N PRO A 10 16.88 -9.45 -9.04
CA PRO A 10 15.70 -10.23 -8.69
C PRO A 10 15.97 -11.20 -7.54
N CYS A 11 14.97 -11.35 -6.67
CA CYS A 11 14.82 -12.48 -5.77
C CYS A 11 14.08 -13.63 -6.51
N VAL A 12 14.58 -14.85 -6.35
CA VAL A 12 14.02 -16.06 -6.95
C VAL A 12 13.82 -17.10 -5.86
N ARG A 13 12.60 -17.64 -5.74
CA ARG A 13 12.27 -18.73 -4.80
C ARG A 13 11.37 -19.74 -5.51
N GLN A 14 11.63 -21.03 -5.27
CA GLN A 14 10.79 -22.12 -5.80
C GLN A 14 9.62 -22.40 -4.83
N ASP A 15 8.76 -21.41 -4.66
CA ASP A 15 7.64 -21.44 -3.71
C ASP A 15 6.43 -20.71 -4.34
N SER A 16 5.29 -21.40 -4.46
CA SER A 16 4.07 -20.80 -5.01
C SER A 16 3.45 -19.75 -4.07
N VAL A 17 3.72 -19.83 -2.76
CA VAL A 17 3.33 -18.79 -1.81
C VAL A 17 4.14 -17.53 -2.05
N PHE A 18 5.44 -17.65 -2.39
CA PHE A 18 6.26 -16.50 -2.77
C PHE A 18 5.72 -15.81 -4.02
N GLU A 19 5.30 -16.59 -5.03
CA GLU A 19 4.67 -16.04 -6.24
C GLU A 19 3.37 -15.29 -5.91
N LEU A 20 2.47 -15.92 -5.12
CA LEU A 20 1.23 -15.29 -4.67
C LEU A 20 1.49 -13.97 -3.94
N ILE A 21 2.40 -13.99 -2.97
CA ILE A 21 2.76 -12.79 -2.19
C ILE A 21 3.28 -11.70 -3.12
N SER A 22 4.15 -12.04 -4.07
CA SER A 22 4.76 -11.05 -4.96
C SER A 22 3.73 -10.41 -5.90
N ILE A 23 2.80 -11.20 -6.45
CA ILE A 23 1.68 -10.68 -7.25
C ILE A 23 0.78 -9.76 -6.41
N CYS A 24 0.46 -10.17 -5.18
CA CYS A 24 -0.37 -9.35 -4.29
C CYS A 24 0.34 -8.06 -3.84
N TYR A 25 1.65 -8.11 -3.62
CA TYR A 25 2.44 -6.93 -3.30
C TYR A 25 2.45 -5.95 -4.46
N GLU A 26 2.73 -6.42 -5.68
CA GLU A 26 2.69 -5.60 -6.89
C GLU A 26 1.29 -5.03 -7.12
N TYR A 27 0.23 -5.80 -6.85
CA TYR A 27 -1.14 -5.29 -6.89
C TYR A 27 -1.38 -4.16 -5.88
N ALA A 28 -0.85 -4.25 -4.66
CA ALA A 28 -0.92 -3.17 -3.69
C ALA A 28 -0.16 -1.93 -4.18
N ILE A 29 1.04 -2.09 -4.74
CA ILE A 29 1.81 -0.98 -5.34
C ILE A 29 1.08 -0.36 -6.52
N TRP A 30 0.40 -1.16 -7.34
CA TRP A 30 -0.42 -0.64 -8.43
C TRP A 30 -1.57 0.23 -7.91
N LEU A 31 -2.25 -0.18 -6.83
CA LEU A 31 -3.31 0.61 -6.20
C LEU A 31 -2.81 1.97 -5.70
N THR A 32 -1.61 2.02 -5.10
CA THR A 32 -1.02 3.30 -4.65
C THR A 32 -0.68 4.20 -5.83
N LYS A 33 -0.08 3.65 -6.90
CA LYS A 33 0.21 4.40 -8.14
C LYS A 33 -1.06 4.90 -8.82
N HIS A 34 -2.13 4.10 -8.82
CA HIS A 34 -3.42 4.50 -9.37
C HIS A 34 -4.01 5.68 -8.59
N CYS A 35 -3.98 5.63 -7.25
CA CYS A 35 -4.39 6.78 -6.44
C CYS A 35 -3.52 8.01 -6.70
N ALA A 36 -2.19 7.87 -6.76
CA ALA A 36 -1.29 8.98 -7.08
C ALA A 36 -1.62 9.63 -8.44
N GLN A 37 -1.96 8.83 -9.46
CA GLN A 37 -2.41 9.32 -10.76
C GLN A 37 -3.74 10.08 -10.67
N LEU A 38 -4.71 9.58 -9.89
CA LEU A 38 -6.00 10.26 -9.67
C LEU A 38 -5.81 11.58 -8.92
N ALA A 39 -4.97 11.58 -7.89
CA ALA A 39 -4.66 12.74 -7.04
C ALA A 39 -3.87 13.84 -7.77
N ALA A 40 -3.13 13.49 -8.83
CA ALA A 40 -2.39 14.46 -9.64
C ALA A 40 -3.25 15.30 -10.59
N LYS A 41 -4.56 15.01 -10.71
CA LYS A 41 -5.48 15.79 -11.54
C LYS A 41 -5.74 17.16 -10.91
N PRO A 42 -5.81 18.25 -11.71
CA PRO A 42 -5.96 19.61 -11.19
C PRO A 42 -7.27 19.82 -10.42
N ASP A 43 -8.35 19.17 -10.88
CA ASP A 43 -9.65 19.16 -10.22
C ASP A 43 -10.02 17.70 -9.91
N ILE A 44 -9.86 17.29 -8.65
CA ILE A 44 -10.30 15.98 -8.20
C ILE A 44 -11.78 16.05 -7.81
N ASP A 45 -12.61 15.27 -8.51
CA ASP A 45 -14.01 15.14 -8.14
C ASP A 45 -14.20 14.17 -6.96
N MET A 46 -15.42 14.16 -6.40
CA MET A 46 -15.74 13.34 -5.23
C MET A 46 -15.57 11.84 -5.48
N GLU A 47 -15.88 11.37 -6.69
CA GLU A 47 -15.74 9.95 -7.04
C GLU A 47 -14.27 9.55 -7.14
N ALA A 48 -13.42 10.40 -7.73
CA ALA A 48 -11.98 10.19 -7.77
C ALA A 48 -11.36 10.22 -6.37
N ALA A 49 -11.79 11.13 -5.48
CA ALA A 49 -11.31 11.18 -4.10
C ALA A 49 -11.70 9.90 -3.34
N LYS A 50 -12.95 9.45 -3.49
CA LYS A 50 -13.45 8.19 -2.90
C LYS A 50 -12.68 6.98 -3.43
N GLU A 51 -12.39 6.92 -4.73
CA GLU A 51 -11.62 5.83 -5.31
C GLU A 51 -10.16 5.85 -4.83
N CYS A 52 -9.54 7.03 -4.69
CA CYS A 52 -8.20 7.17 -4.09
C CYS A 52 -8.17 6.60 -2.67
N HIS A 53 -9.09 7.03 -1.81
CA HIS A 53 -9.21 6.52 -0.44
C HIS A 53 -9.39 5.01 -0.42
N LYS A 54 -10.30 4.47 -1.25
CA LYS A 54 -10.57 3.03 -1.34
C LYS A 54 -9.35 2.24 -1.80
N CYS A 55 -8.62 2.74 -2.80
CA CYS A 55 -7.40 2.12 -3.31
C CYS A 55 -6.33 2.04 -2.21
N LEU A 56 -6.08 3.13 -1.49
CA LEU A 56 -5.10 3.17 -0.40
C LEU A 56 -5.49 2.27 0.77
N ARG A 57 -6.76 2.27 1.20
CA ARG A 57 -7.26 1.35 2.24
C ARG A 57 -7.13 -0.11 1.82
N LYS A 58 -7.40 -0.41 0.55
CA LYS A 58 -7.24 -1.77 -0.01
C LYS A 58 -5.77 -2.19 -0.07
N ALA A 59 -4.88 -1.31 -0.52
CA ALA A 59 -3.44 -1.57 -0.54
C ALA A 59 -2.90 -1.86 0.86
N ALA A 60 -3.24 -1.03 1.86
CA ALA A 60 -2.88 -1.26 3.26
C ALA A 60 -3.37 -2.62 3.78
N GLY A 61 -4.62 -2.99 3.45
CA GLY A 61 -5.20 -4.27 3.84
C GLY A 61 -4.49 -5.47 3.20
N VAL A 62 -4.17 -5.40 1.90
CA VAL A 62 -3.41 -6.46 1.20
C VAL A 62 -2.03 -6.65 1.82
N LEU A 63 -1.30 -5.55 2.05
CA LEU A 63 0.03 -5.60 2.67
C LEU A 63 -0.02 -6.13 4.11
N THR A 64 -1.06 -5.79 4.86
CA THR A 64 -1.28 -6.32 6.22
C THR A 64 -1.52 -7.83 6.18
N ALA A 65 -2.31 -8.34 5.23
CA ALA A 65 -2.55 -9.78 5.07
C ALA A 65 -1.27 -10.52 4.66
N ILE A 66 -0.47 -9.94 3.75
CA ILE A 66 0.86 -10.48 3.40
C ILE A 66 1.72 -10.62 4.66
N GLN A 67 1.87 -9.54 5.43
CA GLN A 67 2.73 -9.48 6.62
C GLN A 67 2.29 -10.49 7.69
N ASN A 68 1.00 -10.53 8.01
CA ASN A 68 0.49 -11.23 9.19
C ASN A 68 0.05 -12.67 8.93
N GLU A 69 -0.28 -13.03 7.68
CA GLU A 69 -0.87 -14.35 7.39
C GLU A 69 -0.07 -15.16 6.38
N TRP A 70 0.51 -14.53 5.36
CA TRP A 70 1.08 -15.26 4.22
C TRP A 70 2.59 -15.42 4.32
N CYS A 71 3.31 -14.44 4.88
CA CYS A 71 4.75 -14.56 5.13
C CYS A 71 5.10 -15.77 6.03
N GLU A 72 4.24 -16.14 6.97
CA GLU A 72 4.43 -17.33 7.81
C GLU A 72 4.33 -18.66 7.03
N ARG A 73 3.69 -18.64 5.85
CA ARG A 73 3.49 -19.82 5.00
C ARG A 73 4.61 -20.05 4.00
N LEU A 74 5.59 -19.15 3.92
CA LEU A 74 6.77 -19.31 3.09
C LEU A 74 7.61 -20.50 3.57
N LEU A 75 8.10 -21.30 2.62
CA LEU A 75 9.05 -22.37 2.89
C LEU A 75 10.38 -21.81 3.43
N GLU A 76 10.87 -20.75 2.79
CA GLU A 76 12.05 -20.01 3.24
C GLU A 76 11.63 -18.69 3.89
N ARG A 77 11.87 -18.57 5.20
CA ARG A 77 11.52 -17.39 6.00
C ARG A 77 12.68 -16.40 6.17
N SER A 78 13.75 -16.58 5.39
CA SER A 78 14.82 -15.59 5.35
C SER A 78 14.30 -14.33 4.65
N PHE A 79 14.50 -13.18 5.28
CA PHE A 79 14.19 -11.88 4.69
C PHE A 79 15.50 -11.15 4.43
N VAL A 80 15.62 -10.58 3.23
CA VAL A 80 16.76 -9.73 2.87
C VAL A 80 16.47 -8.33 3.41
N ALA A 81 17.45 -7.73 4.08
CA ALA A 81 17.29 -6.38 4.60
C ALA A 81 16.99 -5.39 3.47
N GLY A 82 15.91 -4.63 3.60
CA GLY A 82 15.45 -3.68 2.59
C GLY A 82 14.65 -4.27 1.43
N ALA A 83 14.43 -5.60 1.40
CA ALA A 83 13.50 -6.22 0.46
C ALA A 83 12.04 -5.91 0.83
N ASP A 84 11.11 -6.13 -0.10
CA ASP A 84 9.70 -5.78 0.07
C ASP A 84 9.03 -6.53 1.22
N LEU A 85 9.52 -7.74 1.51
CA LEU A 85 9.06 -8.59 2.63
C LEU A 85 9.83 -8.35 3.94
N ASP A 86 10.83 -7.46 3.95
CA ASP A 86 11.43 -7.00 5.21
C ASP A 86 10.31 -6.36 6.06
N PRO A 87 10.11 -6.81 7.32
CA PRO A 87 9.05 -6.28 8.18
C PRO A 87 9.05 -4.75 8.29
N ARG A 88 10.23 -4.11 8.20
CA ARG A 88 10.34 -2.65 8.25
C ARG A 88 9.78 -1.99 7.00
N VAL A 89 10.05 -2.57 5.82
CA VAL A 89 9.62 -2.03 4.52
C VAL A 89 8.11 -2.20 4.36
N ILE A 90 7.59 -3.41 4.57
CA ILE A 90 6.15 -3.66 4.44
C ILE A 90 5.33 -2.84 5.46
N THR A 91 5.82 -2.71 6.70
CA THR A 91 5.18 -1.85 7.72
C THR A 91 5.15 -0.39 7.28
N ALA A 92 6.25 0.11 6.72
CA ALA A 92 6.31 1.48 6.21
C ALA A 92 5.26 1.70 5.11
N TYR A 93 5.13 0.78 4.15
CA TYR A 93 4.10 0.87 3.11
C TYR A 93 2.67 0.80 3.66
N ILE A 94 2.40 -0.05 4.66
CA ILE A 94 1.09 -0.12 5.33
C ILE A 94 0.75 1.24 5.96
N LEU A 95 1.68 1.80 6.75
CA LEU A 95 1.49 3.08 7.43
C LEU A 95 1.36 4.23 6.44
N GLN A 96 2.15 4.23 5.36
CA GLN A 96 2.06 5.23 4.30
C GLN A 96 0.67 5.20 3.64
N CYS A 97 0.19 4.02 3.24
CA CYS A 97 -1.15 3.89 2.64
C CYS A 97 -2.26 4.38 3.60
N GLN A 98 -2.12 4.10 4.90
CA GLN A 98 -3.09 4.56 5.90
C GLN A 98 -3.04 6.09 6.08
N ALA A 99 -1.85 6.68 6.13
CA ALA A 99 -1.66 8.11 6.27
C ALA A 99 -2.18 8.87 5.04
N GLU A 100 -1.82 8.44 3.83
CA GLU A 100 -2.32 9.05 2.59
C GLU A 100 -3.85 8.94 2.48
N ALA A 101 -4.45 7.82 2.91
CA ALA A 101 -5.92 7.69 2.94
C ALA A 101 -6.57 8.64 3.95
N GLN A 102 -5.87 8.95 5.04
CA GLN A 102 -6.31 9.88 6.06
C GLN A 102 -6.25 11.32 5.54
N GLU A 103 -5.25 11.70 4.76
CA GLU A 103 -5.17 13.01 4.10
C GLU A 103 -6.40 13.26 3.22
N VAL A 104 -6.82 12.26 2.43
CA VAL A 104 -8.06 12.35 1.63
C VAL A 104 -9.30 12.57 2.52
N THR A 105 -9.34 11.91 3.68
CA THR A 105 -10.45 12.04 4.64
C THR A 105 -10.50 13.44 5.25
N ILE A 106 -9.35 13.98 5.65
CA ILE A 106 -9.22 15.32 6.22
C ILE A 106 -9.62 16.37 5.17
N ALA A 107 -9.11 16.27 3.94
CA ALA A 107 -9.47 17.18 2.85
C ALA A 107 -10.98 17.21 2.61
N ARG A 108 -11.64 16.03 2.62
CA ARG A 108 -13.09 15.92 2.45
C ARG A 108 -13.88 16.50 3.63
N ALA A 109 -13.39 16.31 4.86
CA ALA A 109 -14.03 16.88 6.05
C ALA A 109 -14.03 18.42 6.02
N ILE A 110 -12.93 19.01 5.54
CA ILE A 110 -12.82 20.46 5.31
C ILE A 110 -13.81 20.92 4.24
N GLU A 111 -13.87 20.24 3.09
CA GLU A 111 -14.77 20.60 1.99
C GLU A 111 -16.25 20.54 2.39
N LEU A 112 -16.63 19.53 3.18
CA LEU A 112 -17.99 19.36 3.72
C LEU A 112 -18.28 20.25 4.95
N LYS A 113 -17.31 21.09 5.36
CA LYS A 113 -17.45 22.05 6.47
C LYS A 113 -17.80 21.37 7.80
N HIS A 114 -17.19 20.22 8.08
CA HIS A 114 -17.33 19.57 9.39
C HIS A 114 -16.77 20.44 10.52
N ASN A 115 -17.15 20.11 11.76
CA ASN A 115 -16.66 20.79 12.96
C ASN A 115 -15.11 20.77 13.00
N PRO A 116 -14.43 21.91 13.26
CA PRO A 116 -12.98 21.96 13.40
C PRO A 116 -12.38 20.95 14.37
N THR A 117 -13.10 20.56 15.44
CA THR A 117 -12.64 19.53 16.40
C THR A 117 -12.54 18.14 15.78
N LEU A 118 -13.23 17.86 14.68
CA LEU A 118 -13.09 16.60 13.93
C LEU A 118 -11.89 16.63 12.95
N VAL A 119 -11.48 17.82 12.53
CA VAL A 119 -10.42 18.04 11.54
C VAL A 119 -9.04 18.17 12.21
N SER A 120 -8.99 18.72 13.43
CA SER A 120 -7.80 18.89 14.27
C SER A 120 -7.42 17.62 15.04
#